data_AF-W2VV49-F1
#
_entry.id   AF-W2VV49-F1
#
_cell.length_a   1.000
_cell.length_b   1.000
_cell.length_c   1.000
_cell.angle_alpha   90.00
_cell.angle_beta   90.00
_cell.angle_gamma   90.00
#
_symmetry.space_group_name_H-M   'P 1'
#
loop_
_entity.id
_entity.type
_entity.pdbx_description
1 polymer ?
#
loop_
_entity_poly.entity_id
_entity_poly.type
_entity_poly.pdbx_seq_one_letter_code
_entity_poly.pdbx_strand_id
1 'polypeptide(L)'
;MCAAQDAAYANILSELRWGRVSSDALARLNSRVVELPSTSERTSTFFRPLVVATNKIRCAINKLMTFSVCTEMSLPLYEIRAEPNEKSRQIFQHIINANDDLTQRIPLRLYSFIGMPIIVTRKPPQLADLKATAYGTLGTIIGYYPPANEAESVQVESEDIVVTRLLKTPQLIFVRLHDCDRVLVPGFGAGVIEIPKISATLST
;
A
#
# COMPACT_ATOMS: atom_id res chain seq x y z
N MET A 1 -10.38 3.71 -19.05
CA MET A 1 -11.40 4.60 -19.63
C MET A 1 -12.17 5.26 -18.49
N CYS A 2 -12.20 6.58 -18.41
CA CYS A 2 -12.86 7.32 -17.32
C CYS A 2 -14.34 7.58 -17.67
N ALA A 3 -15.26 7.52 -16.71
CA ALA A 3 -16.68 7.85 -16.91
C ALA A 3 -16.89 9.28 -17.46
N ALA A 4 -15.98 10.20 -17.17
CA ALA A 4 -16.01 11.56 -17.73
C ALA A 4 -15.78 11.60 -19.26
N GLN A 5 -15.20 10.55 -19.83
CA GLN A 5 -14.84 10.46 -21.26
C GLN A 5 -15.71 9.44 -22.01
N ASP A 6 -16.59 8.72 -21.31
CA ASP A 6 -17.45 7.67 -21.86
C ASP A 6 -18.87 7.86 -21.33
N ALA A 7 -19.68 8.60 -22.10
CA ALA A 7 -21.06 8.93 -21.74
C ALA A 7 -21.94 7.68 -21.57
N ALA A 8 -21.67 6.62 -22.34
CA ALA A 8 -22.40 5.36 -22.21
C ALA A 8 -22.08 4.70 -20.86
N TYR A 9 -20.81 4.71 -20.45
CA TYR A 9 -20.41 4.22 -19.12
C TYR A 9 -20.99 5.07 -17.98
N ALA A 10 -20.96 6.39 -18.11
CA ALA A 10 -21.54 7.30 -17.12
C ALA A 10 -23.05 7.04 -16.92
N ASN A 11 -23.79 6.81 -18.00
CA ASN A 11 -25.21 6.48 -17.94
C ASN A 11 -25.46 5.14 -17.24
N ILE A 12 -24.70 4.09 -17.58
CA ILE A 12 -24.81 2.78 -16.92
C ILE A 12 -24.53 2.90 -15.41
N LEU A 13 -23.51 3.66 -15.00
CA LEU A 13 -23.20 3.89 -13.58
C LEU A 13 -24.29 4.68 -12.87
N SER A 14 -24.93 5.64 -13.55
CA SER A 14 -26.06 6.39 -13.02
C SER A 14 -27.27 5.49 -12.77
N GLU A 15 -27.62 4.61 -13.71
CA GLU A 15 -28.69 3.63 -13.53
C GLU A 15 -28.40 2.64 -12.40
N LEU A 16 -27.15 2.16 -12.33
CA LEU A 16 -26.69 1.25 -11.27
C LEU A 16 -26.85 1.88 -9.88
N ARG A 17 -26.49 3.17 -9.73
CA ARG A 17 -26.62 3.93 -8.48
C ARG A 17 -28.06 3.94 -7.95
N TRP A 18 -29.04 3.96 -8.84
CA TRP A 18 -30.46 3.96 -8.48
C TRP A 18 -31.09 2.56 -8.44
N GLY A 19 -30.31 1.50 -8.70
CA GLY A 19 -30.80 0.13 -8.77
C GLY A 19 -31.74 -0.13 -9.95
N ARG A 20 -31.66 0.67 -11.03
CA ARG A 20 -32.55 0.60 -12.20
C ARG A 20 -31.85 0.13 -13.47
N VAL A 21 -30.70 -0.52 -13.33
CA VAL A 21 -29.87 -0.94 -14.47
C VAL A 21 -30.57 -2.02 -15.28
N SER A 22 -30.64 -1.82 -16.60
CA SER A 22 -31.21 -2.82 -17.51
C SER A 22 -30.28 -4.02 -17.69
N SER A 23 -30.83 -5.16 -18.13
CA SER A 23 -30.04 -6.36 -18.45
C SER A 23 -29.01 -6.11 -19.55
N ASP A 24 -29.33 -5.27 -20.54
CA ASP A 24 -28.40 -4.87 -21.61
C ASP A 24 -27.26 -4.00 -21.05
N ALA A 25 -27.58 -3.02 -20.21
CA ALA A 25 -26.58 -2.19 -19.53
C ALA A 25 -25.65 -3.03 -18.64
N LEU A 26 -26.17 -4.03 -17.92
CA LEU A 26 -25.38 -4.98 -17.16
C LEU A 26 -24.49 -5.86 -18.05
N ALA A 27 -25.02 -6.38 -19.16
CA ALA A 27 -24.24 -7.17 -20.11
C ALA A 27 -23.08 -6.36 -20.70
N ARG A 28 -23.32 -5.09 -21.06
CA ARG A 28 -22.30 -4.15 -21.56
C ARG A 28 -21.28 -3.75 -20.49
N LEU A 29 -21.69 -3.71 -19.22
CA LEU A 29 -20.77 -3.50 -18.11
C LEU A 29 -19.87 -4.73 -17.92
N ASN A 30 -20.45 -5.93 -17.92
CA ASN A 30 -19.73 -7.19 -17.75
C ASN A 30 -18.82 -7.51 -18.93
N SER A 31 -19.17 -7.12 -20.16
CA SER A 31 -18.31 -7.32 -21.33
C SER A 31 -17.01 -6.51 -21.27
N ARG A 32 -16.95 -5.46 -20.45
CA ARG A 32 -15.71 -4.69 -20.20
C ARG A 32 -14.73 -5.42 -19.27
N VAL A 33 -15.17 -6.49 -18.60
CA VAL A 33 -14.41 -7.19 -17.55
C VAL A 33 -13.37 -8.18 -18.13
N VAL A 34 -13.27 -8.35 -19.45
CA VAL A 34 -12.72 -9.60 -20.01
C VAL A 34 -11.26 -9.57 -20.47
N GLU A 35 -10.59 -8.42 -20.63
CA GLU A 35 -9.18 -8.43 -21.08
C GLU A 35 -8.24 -7.81 -20.05
N LEU A 36 -7.57 -8.68 -19.29
CA LEU A 36 -6.24 -8.36 -18.77
C LEU A 36 -5.37 -8.09 -20.01
N PRO A 37 -4.88 -6.86 -20.24
CA PRO A 37 -3.99 -6.60 -21.34
C PRO A 37 -2.77 -7.49 -21.20
N SER A 38 -2.30 -7.99 -22.33
CA SER A 38 -1.11 -8.81 -22.43
C SER A 38 0.05 -8.14 -21.67
N THR A 39 0.84 -8.99 -21.01
CA THR A 39 2.01 -8.64 -20.19
C THR A 39 3.05 -7.75 -20.89
N SER A 40 2.92 -7.49 -22.18
CA SER A 40 3.79 -6.69 -23.03
C SER A 40 3.71 -5.17 -22.82
N GLU A 41 2.65 -4.64 -22.19
CA GLU A 41 2.52 -3.20 -21.89
C GLU A 41 2.78 -2.86 -20.40
N ARG A 42 3.66 -3.63 -19.74
CA ARG A 42 4.14 -3.29 -18.40
C ARG A 42 5.06 -2.06 -18.47
N THR A 43 4.49 -0.88 -18.68
CA THR A 43 5.17 0.37 -18.34
C THR A 43 5.44 0.34 -16.84
N SER A 44 6.66 0.69 -16.42
CA SER A 44 7.20 0.61 -15.05
C SER A 44 6.43 1.41 -13.98
N THR A 45 5.32 2.06 -14.35
CA THR A 45 4.47 2.90 -13.52
C THR A 45 3.04 2.38 -13.34
N PHE A 46 2.65 1.28 -13.99
CA PHE A 46 1.23 0.88 -14.02
C PHE A 46 0.82 0.03 -12.79
N PHE A 47 0.35 0.69 -11.74
CA PHE A 47 -0.33 0.04 -10.61
C PHE A 47 -1.82 -0.20 -10.92
N ARG A 48 -2.30 -1.44 -10.79
CA ARG A 48 -3.72 -1.81 -10.93
C ARG A 48 -4.31 -2.11 -9.56
N PRO A 49 -5.07 -1.18 -8.95
CA PRO A 49 -5.75 -1.49 -7.70
C PRO A 49 -6.81 -2.57 -7.94
N LEU A 50 -6.81 -3.59 -7.08
CA LEU A 50 -7.89 -4.56 -6.99
C LEU A 50 -8.87 -4.11 -5.91
N VAL A 51 -10.13 -3.95 -6.28
CA VAL A 51 -11.22 -3.62 -5.34
C VAL A 51 -11.88 -4.92 -4.90
N VAL A 52 -11.95 -5.14 -3.60
CA VAL A 52 -12.52 -6.36 -3.01
C VAL A 52 -13.49 -6.02 -1.89
N ALA A 53 -14.40 -6.95 -1.60
CA ALA A 53 -15.50 -6.72 -0.68
C ALA A 53 -15.09 -6.60 0.80
N THR A 54 -13.96 -7.19 1.20
CA THR A 54 -13.53 -7.21 2.61
C THR A 54 -12.07 -6.86 2.79
N ASN A 55 -11.74 -6.30 3.96
CA ASN A 55 -10.38 -6.00 4.35
C ASN A 55 -9.51 -7.27 4.49
N LYS A 56 -10.09 -8.36 4.99
CA LYS A 56 -9.41 -9.65 5.10
C LYS A 56 -8.91 -10.14 3.73
N ILE A 57 -9.77 -10.09 2.71
CA ILE A 57 -9.41 -10.45 1.34
C ILE A 57 -8.35 -9.49 0.79
N ARG A 58 -8.51 -8.18 1.01
CA ARG A 58 -7.52 -7.16 0.60
C ARG A 58 -6.13 -7.47 1.15
N CYS A 59 -6.03 -7.74 2.46
CA CYS A 59 -4.77 -8.05 3.12
C CYS A 59 -4.17 -9.37 2.61
N ALA A 60 -5.00 -10.42 2.44
CA ALA A 60 -4.54 -11.71 1.93
C ALA A 60 -3.99 -11.60 0.50
N ILE A 61 -4.71 -10.92 -0.40
CA ILE A 61 -4.27 -10.70 -1.79
C ILE A 61 -2.99 -9.86 -1.81
N ASN A 62 -2.94 -8.75 -1.07
CA ASN A 62 -1.75 -7.91 -1.03
C ASN A 62 -0.53 -8.66 -0.50
N LYS A 63 -0.69 -9.50 0.54
CA LYS A 63 0.38 -10.35 1.05
C LYS A 63 0.85 -11.36 -0.01
N LEU A 64 -0.08 -12.10 -0.60
CA LEU A 64 0.22 -13.12 -1.62
C LEU A 64 0.95 -12.50 -2.83
N MET A 65 0.45 -11.37 -3.35
CA MET A 65 1.08 -10.65 -4.46
C MET A 65 2.46 -10.13 -4.10
N THR A 66 2.63 -9.58 -2.90
CA THR A 66 3.94 -9.09 -2.42
C THR A 66 4.95 -10.24 -2.35
N PHE A 67 4.55 -11.39 -1.82
CA PHE A 67 5.41 -12.55 -1.66
C PHE A 67 5.77 -13.16 -3.02
N SER A 68 4.79 -13.34 -3.91
CA SER A 68 5.03 -13.85 -5.27
C SER A 68 5.99 -12.94 -6.05
N VAL A 69 5.80 -11.61 -6.01
CA VAL A 69 6.70 -10.67 -6.69
C VAL A 69 8.12 -10.75 -6.13
N CYS A 70 8.27 -10.82 -4.80
CA CYS A 70 9.60 -10.97 -4.19
C CYS A 70 10.28 -12.29 -4.59
N THR A 71 9.55 -13.41 -4.60
CA THR A 71 10.08 -14.71 -5.01
C THR A 71 10.45 -14.72 -6.50
N GLU A 72 9.53 -14.31 -7.38
CA GLU A 72 9.73 -14.31 -8.83
C GLU A 72 10.88 -13.41 -9.28
N MET A 73 11.02 -12.24 -8.65
CA MET A 73 12.04 -11.25 -9.01
C MET A 73 13.28 -11.31 -8.10
N SER A 74 13.36 -12.29 -7.20
CA SER A 74 14.44 -12.43 -6.22
C SER A 74 14.73 -11.14 -5.43
N LEU A 75 13.66 -10.42 -5.04
CA LEU A 75 13.79 -9.19 -4.26
C LEU A 75 13.80 -9.48 -2.75
N PRO A 76 14.60 -8.74 -1.96
CA PRO A 76 14.52 -8.80 -0.51
C PRO A 76 13.14 -8.37 -0.01
N LEU A 77 12.51 -9.23 0.82
CA LEU A 77 11.26 -8.91 1.50
C LEU A 77 11.55 -8.53 2.95
N TYR A 78 11.07 -7.35 3.36
CA TYR A 78 11.25 -6.81 4.70
C TYR A 78 9.96 -6.90 5.51
N GLU A 79 10.07 -7.37 6.76
CA GLU A 79 8.99 -7.27 7.76
C GLU A 79 9.29 -6.11 8.72
N ILE A 80 8.43 -5.10 8.72
CA ILE A 80 8.43 -3.98 9.66
C ILE A 80 7.26 -4.16 10.62
N ARG A 81 7.54 -4.29 11.91
CA ARG A 81 6.50 -4.46 12.93
C ARG A 81 6.05 -3.11 13.47
N ALA A 82 4.76 -2.99 13.75
CA ALA A 82 4.26 -1.87 14.53
C ALA A 82 4.91 -1.90 15.93
N GLU A 83 5.08 -0.73 16.53
CA GLU A 83 5.56 -0.59 17.90
C GLU A 83 4.42 -0.08 18.79
N PRO A 84 4.12 -0.76 19.91
CA PRO A 84 3.13 -0.27 20.84
C PRO A 84 3.67 0.95 21.59
N ASN A 85 2.75 1.85 21.93
CA ASN A 85 3.03 2.80 23.01
C ASN A 85 3.01 2.09 24.37
N GLU A 86 3.49 2.78 25.41
CA GLU A 86 3.57 2.21 26.76
C GLU A 86 2.22 1.69 27.28
N LYS A 87 1.14 2.43 27.00
CA LYS A 87 -0.24 2.08 27.40
C LYS A 87 -0.77 0.80 26.73
N SER A 88 -0.31 0.49 25.52
CA SER A 88 -0.79 -0.67 24.74
C SER A 88 0.16 -1.86 24.76
N ARG A 89 1.36 -1.72 25.36
CA ARG A 89 2.42 -2.75 25.35
C ARG A 89 1.94 -4.12 25.86
N GLN A 90 1.14 -4.13 26.93
CA GLN A 90 0.63 -5.37 27.54
C GLN A 90 -0.34 -6.13 26.61
N ILE A 91 -1.16 -5.40 25.84
CA ILE A 91 -2.16 -5.99 24.93
C ILE A 91 -1.53 -6.28 23.56
N PHE A 92 -0.49 -5.55 23.17
CA PHE A 92 0.13 -5.62 21.86
C PHE A 92 0.64 -7.01 21.47
N GLN A 93 1.29 -7.72 22.39
CA GLN A 93 1.80 -9.07 22.14
C GLN A 93 0.68 -10.08 21.87
N HIS A 94 -0.51 -9.83 22.42
CA HIS A 94 -1.68 -10.67 22.23
C HIS A 94 -2.34 -10.42 20.87
N ILE A 95 -2.31 -9.17 20.38
CA ILE A 95 -2.94 -8.79 19.09
C ILE A 95 -2.02 -8.91 17.87
N ILE A 96 -0.69 -8.85 18.03
CA ILE A 96 0.27 -8.96 16.90
C ILE A 96 0.33 -10.37 16.28
N ASN A 97 -0.10 -11.39 17.03
CA ASN A 97 -0.06 -12.80 16.64
C ASN A 97 -1.45 -13.41 16.42
N ALA A 98 -2.51 -12.72 16.83
CA ALA A 98 -3.84 -13.26 16.69
C ALA A 98 -4.25 -13.22 15.21
N ASN A 99 -4.78 -14.35 14.72
CA ASN A 99 -5.46 -14.50 13.42
C ASN A 99 -6.76 -13.66 13.32
N ASP A 100 -6.81 -12.54 14.03
CA ASP A 100 -8.01 -11.93 14.53
C ASP A 100 -8.19 -10.52 13.97
N ASP A 101 -9.37 -10.31 13.41
CA ASP A 101 -9.85 -9.07 12.79
C ASP A 101 -10.15 -7.98 13.84
N LEU A 102 -9.78 -8.22 15.11
CA LEU A 102 -10.01 -7.36 16.28
C LEU A 102 -9.37 -5.97 16.15
N THR A 103 -8.33 -5.80 15.35
CA THR A 103 -7.62 -4.51 15.22
C THR A 103 -8.34 -3.50 14.34
N GLN A 104 -9.55 -3.82 13.84
CA GLN A 104 -10.31 -2.96 12.94
C GLN A 104 -9.42 -2.32 11.85
N ARG A 105 -8.68 -3.15 11.11
CA ARG A 105 -8.11 -2.79 9.80
C ARG A 105 -6.69 -2.15 9.79
N ILE A 106 -5.87 -2.28 10.84
CA ILE A 106 -4.46 -1.84 10.79
C ILE A 106 -3.52 -3.07 10.77
N PRO A 107 -2.78 -3.32 9.67
CA PRO A 107 -1.77 -4.36 9.68
C PRO A 107 -0.68 -4.02 10.71
N LEU A 108 -0.53 -4.86 11.74
CA LEU A 108 0.53 -4.72 12.75
C LEU A 108 1.91 -5.17 12.24
N ARG A 109 1.94 -5.72 11.03
CA ARG A 109 3.15 -6.08 10.28
C ARG A 109 3.01 -5.53 8.87
N LEU A 110 3.96 -4.69 8.48
CA LEU A 110 4.10 -4.21 7.12
C LEU A 110 5.16 -5.09 6.43
N TYR A 111 4.72 -5.87 5.44
CA TYR A 111 5.62 -6.54 4.51
C TYR A 111 5.87 -5.62 3.32
N SER A 112 7.13 -5.42 2.97
CA SER A 112 7.51 -4.42 1.95
C SER A 112 8.82 -4.74 1.26
N PHE A 113 8.99 -4.25 0.04
CA PHE A 113 10.22 -4.31 -0.73
C PHE A 113 10.45 -2.96 -1.44
N ILE A 114 11.70 -2.68 -1.83
CA ILE A 114 12.02 -1.46 -2.59
C ILE A 114 11.45 -1.58 -4.01
N GLY A 115 10.64 -0.61 -4.41
CA GLY A 115 9.84 -0.65 -5.64
C GLY A 115 8.38 -1.02 -5.42
N MET A 116 7.96 -1.33 -4.19
CA MET A 116 6.58 -1.68 -3.88
C MET A 116 5.64 -0.48 -4.02
N PRO A 117 4.51 -0.60 -4.76
CA PRO A 117 3.48 0.42 -4.79
C PRO A 117 2.70 0.44 -3.46
N ILE A 118 2.42 1.64 -2.96
CA ILE A 118 1.72 1.87 -1.70
C ILE A 118 0.65 2.96 -1.84
N ILE A 119 -0.23 2.99 -0.85
CA ILE A 119 -1.22 4.05 -0.67
C ILE A 119 -0.97 4.72 0.67
N VAL A 120 -0.86 6.04 0.69
CA VAL A 120 -0.79 6.83 1.93
C VAL A 120 -2.18 6.84 2.57
N THR A 121 -2.36 6.04 3.62
CA THR A 121 -3.64 5.93 4.35
C THR A 121 -3.79 6.95 5.46
N ARG A 122 -2.68 7.50 5.96
CA ARG A 122 -2.67 8.59 6.92
C ARG A 122 -1.54 9.56 6.65
N LYS A 123 -1.85 10.85 6.68
CA LYS A 123 -0.87 11.92 6.57
C LYS A 123 -0.27 12.20 7.96
N PRO A 124 1.05 12.00 8.17
CA PRO A 124 1.66 12.34 9.44
C PRO A 124 1.64 13.86 9.65
N PRO A 125 1.56 14.37 10.89
CA PRO A 125 1.51 15.81 11.18
C PRO A 125 2.65 16.60 10.52
N GLN A 126 3.84 16.00 10.44
CA GLN A 126 5.03 16.60 9.83
C GLN A 126 4.85 16.86 8.33
N LEU A 127 3.95 16.15 7.67
CA LEU A 127 3.63 16.36 6.27
C LEU A 127 2.38 17.20 6.06
N ALA A 128 1.67 17.64 7.12
CA ALA A 128 0.32 18.25 7.06
C ALA A 128 0.18 19.33 5.98
N ASP A 129 1.17 20.22 5.86
CA ASP A 129 1.15 21.37 4.93
C ASP A 129 1.57 21.00 3.50
N LEU A 130 2.10 19.80 3.28
CA LEU A 130 2.53 19.35 1.97
C LEU A 130 1.33 19.05 1.09
N LYS A 131 0.93 19.99 0.24
CA LYS A 131 -0.24 19.84 -0.67
C LYS A 131 -0.13 18.66 -1.63
N ALA A 132 1.09 18.16 -1.88
CA ALA A 132 1.33 17.01 -2.75
C ALA A 132 0.84 15.68 -2.14
N THR A 133 0.55 15.62 -0.83
CA THR A 133 0.07 14.41 -0.16
C THR A 133 -1.33 14.60 0.42
N ALA A 134 -2.22 13.67 0.10
CA ALA A 134 -3.56 13.54 0.64
C ALA A 134 -3.82 12.07 1.04
N TYR A 135 -4.94 11.81 1.70
CA TYR A 135 -5.39 10.44 1.92
C TYR A 135 -5.67 9.77 0.57
N GLY A 136 -5.12 8.58 0.37
CA GLY A 136 -5.25 7.85 -0.89
C GLY A 136 -4.18 8.18 -1.94
N THR A 137 -3.22 9.07 -1.64
CA THR A 137 -2.08 9.33 -2.55
C THR A 137 -1.30 8.04 -2.80
N LEU A 138 -1.03 7.75 -4.07
CA LEU A 138 -0.24 6.61 -4.51
C LEU A 138 1.25 6.97 -4.58
N GLY A 139 2.09 6.00 -4.28
CA GLY A 139 3.52 6.13 -4.46
C GLY A 139 4.22 4.79 -4.46
N THR A 140 5.53 4.83 -4.56
CA THR A 140 6.39 3.66 -4.53
C THR A 140 7.43 3.80 -3.44
N ILE A 141 7.65 2.77 -2.63
CA ILE A 141 8.74 2.74 -1.66
C ILE A 141 10.07 2.75 -2.43
N ILE A 142 10.95 3.69 -2.13
CA ILE A 142 12.27 3.79 -2.76
C ILE A 142 13.43 3.59 -1.79
N GLY A 143 13.17 3.55 -0.48
CA GLY A 143 14.21 3.36 0.51
C GLY A 143 13.72 3.43 1.95
N TYR A 144 14.62 3.13 2.86
CA TYR A 144 14.45 3.25 4.31
C TYR A 144 15.64 3.99 4.90
N TYR A 145 15.43 4.66 6.05
CA TYR A 145 16.52 5.16 6.89
C TYR A 145 16.42 4.58 8.30
N PRO A 146 17.49 3.97 8.85
CA PRO A 146 18.71 3.60 8.14
C PRO A 146 18.42 2.62 6.98
N PRO A 147 19.32 2.50 5.98
CA PRO A 147 19.18 1.52 4.91
C PRO A 147 18.93 0.11 5.44
N ALA A 148 18.04 -0.65 4.80
CA ALA A 148 17.59 -1.94 5.35
C ALA A 148 18.71 -3.01 5.43
N ASN A 149 19.78 -2.88 4.64
CA ASN A 149 20.97 -3.71 4.72
C ASN A 149 21.90 -3.36 5.90
N GLU A 150 21.76 -2.15 6.47
CA GLU A 150 22.51 -1.67 7.63
C GLU A 150 21.69 -1.80 8.93
N ALA A 151 20.37 -1.98 8.80
CA ALA A 151 19.48 -2.15 9.94
C ALA A 151 19.67 -3.52 10.61
N GLU A 152 19.68 -3.53 11.94
CA GLU A 152 19.64 -4.77 12.72
C GLU A 152 18.41 -5.60 12.30
N SER A 153 18.66 -6.82 11.84
CA SER A 153 17.62 -7.68 11.29
C SER A 153 17.90 -9.16 11.55
N VAL A 154 16.84 -9.98 11.43
CA VAL A 154 16.91 -11.44 11.51
C VAL A 154 16.18 -12.04 10.32
N GLN A 155 16.74 -13.11 9.75
CA GLN A 155 16.05 -13.87 8.71
C GLN A 155 15.04 -14.81 9.37
N VAL A 156 13.82 -14.83 8.83
CA VAL A 156 12.74 -15.65 9.35
C VAL A 156 12.06 -16.33 8.18
N GLU A 157 11.99 -17.65 8.24
CA GLU A 157 11.18 -18.43 7.29
C GLU A 157 9.71 -18.16 7.56
N SER A 158 8.99 -17.72 6.52
CA SER A 158 7.56 -17.51 6.57
C SER A 158 6.95 -18.13 5.32
N GLU A 159 6.19 -19.21 5.52
CA GLU A 159 5.67 -20.02 4.41
C GLU A 159 6.85 -20.51 3.56
N ASP A 160 6.98 -20.03 2.33
CA ASP A 160 8.02 -20.46 1.37
C ASP A 160 9.00 -19.33 1.01
N ILE A 161 9.02 -18.23 1.77
CA ILE A 161 9.93 -17.10 1.54
C ILE A 161 10.73 -16.76 2.80
N VAL A 162 11.99 -16.43 2.59
CA VAL A 162 12.86 -15.89 3.64
C VAL A 162 12.58 -14.39 3.78
N VAL A 163 12.16 -13.99 4.98
CA VAL A 163 11.82 -12.60 5.29
C VAL A 163 12.90 -11.99 6.16
N THR A 164 13.42 -10.83 5.74
CA THR A 164 14.32 -10.02 6.55
C THR A 164 13.50 -9.18 7.53
N ARG A 165 13.34 -9.66 8.76
CA ARG A 165 12.63 -8.94 9.81
C ARG A 165 13.53 -7.89 10.43
N LEU A 166 13.14 -6.63 10.36
CA LEU A 166 13.85 -5.55 11.04
C LEU A 166 13.56 -5.59 12.55
N LEU A 167 14.61 -5.54 13.38
CA LEU A 167 14.48 -5.53 14.83
C LEU A 167 13.94 -4.20 15.37
N LYS A 168 14.12 -3.12 14.60
CA LYS A 168 13.63 -1.77 14.91
C LYS A 168 12.88 -1.20 13.71
N THR A 169 11.81 -0.45 13.96
CA THR A 169 11.11 0.28 12.89
C THR A 169 12.06 1.31 12.26
N PRO A 170 12.13 1.42 10.92
CA PRO A 170 12.88 2.49 10.26
C PRO A 170 12.47 3.88 10.79
N GLN A 171 13.43 4.79 10.88
CA GLN A 171 13.18 6.18 11.25
C GLN A 171 12.46 6.93 10.12
N LEU A 172 12.79 6.62 8.87
CA LEU A 172 12.10 7.14 7.69
C LEU A 172 11.80 6.02 6.70
N ILE A 173 10.66 6.14 6.02
CA ILE A 173 10.37 5.43 4.77
C ILE A 173 10.34 6.47 3.66
N PHE A 174 11.18 6.29 2.64
CA PHE A 174 11.19 7.16 1.47
C PHE A 174 10.20 6.65 0.44
N VAL A 175 9.31 7.54 -0.02
CA VAL A 175 8.28 7.20 -1.00
C VAL A 175 8.37 8.18 -2.15
N ARG A 176 8.42 7.67 -3.39
CA ARG A 176 8.24 8.48 -4.59
C ARG A 176 6.77 8.49 -4.97
N LEU A 177 6.14 9.67 -4.89
CA LEU A 177 4.76 9.88 -5.30
C LEU A 177 4.61 9.69 -6.81
N HIS A 178 3.52 9.07 -7.22
CA HIS A 178 3.16 8.97 -8.65
C HIS A 178 2.69 10.35 -9.14
N ASP A 179 2.97 10.65 -10.42
CA ASP A 179 2.57 11.89 -11.10
C ASP A 179 2.98 13.19 -10.39
N CYS A 180 4.12 13.18 -9.69
CA CYS A 180 4.68 14.34 -9.01
C CYS A 180 6.07 14.69 -9.52
N ASP A 181 6.16 15.73 -10.36
CA ASP A 181 7.42 16.19 -10.96
C ASP A 181 8.16 17.25 -10.13
N ARG A 182 7.63 17.60 -8.96
CA ARG A 182 8.23 18.60 -8.07
C ARG A 182 9.23 17.95 -7.14
N VAL A 183 10.40 18.57 -6.96
CA VAL A 183 11.33 18.20 -5.88
C VAL A 183 10.73 18.68 -4.56
N LEU A 184 10.43 17.75 -3.66
CA LEU A 184 9.81 18.04 -2.35
C LEU A 184 10.81 17.95 -1.20
N VAL A 185 11.89 17.17 -1.37
CA VAL A 185 12.98 17.02 -0.41
C VAL A 185 14.30 17.34 -1.12
N PRO A 186 15.09 18.31 -0.65
CA PRO A 186 16.39 18.63 -1.23
C PRO A 186 17.33 17.42 -1.24
N GLY A 187 18.08 17.24 -2.33
CA GLY A 187 19.01 16.10 -2.50
C GLY A 187 18.36 14.81 -3.00
N PHE A 188 17.03 14.76 -3.09
CA PHE A 188 16.29 13.65 -3.69
C PHE A 188 15.67 14.03 -5.05
N GLY A 189 15.30 13.02 -5.83
CA GLY A 189 14.59 13.20 -7.09
C GLY A 189 13.18 13.77 -6.90
N ALA A 190 12.56 14.14 -8.02
CA ALA A 190 11.17 14.62 -8.04
C ALA A 190 10.19 13.60 -7.41
N GLY A 191 9.21 14.13 -6.68
CA GLY A 191 8.11 13.39 -6.06
C GLY A 191 8.50 12.62 -4.80
N VAL A 192 9.75 12.69 -4.34
CA VAL A 192 10.17 11.98 -3.12
C VAL A 192 9.66 12.69 -1.87
N ILE A 193 9.03 11.92 -0.98
CA ILE A 193 8.65 12.33 0.37
C ILE A 193 9.31 11.44 1.41
N GLU A 194 9.47 11.99 2.61
CA GLU A 194 9.93 11.30 3.80
C GLU A 194 8.75 11.02 4.72
N ILE A 195 8.45 9.75 4.97
CA ILE A 195 7.45 9.34 5.97
C ILE A 195 8.19 9.01 7.26
N PRO A 196 8.14 9.89 8.28
CA PRO A 196 8.84 9.64 9.53
C PRO A 196 8.12 8.59 10.36
N LYS A 197 8.91 7.89 11.19
CA LYS A 197 8.39 7.12 12.31
C LYS A 197 7.56 8.04 13.20
N ILE A 198 6.28 7.72 13.35
CA ILE A 198 5.40 8.47 14.24
C ILE A 198 5.78 8.07 15.68
N SER A 199 6.44 8.98 16.40
CA SER A 199 6.71 8.82 17.83
C SER A 199 5.39 8.72 18.60
N ALA A 200 5.35 7.83 19.59
CA ALA A 200 4.22 7.67 20.51
C ALA A 200 3.92 8.93 21.35
N THR A 201 4.80 9.95 21.33
CA THR A 201 4.53 11.30 21.85
C THR A 201 3.67 12.12 20.89
N LEU A 202 2.50 11.61 20.53
CA LEU A 202 1.38 12.47 20.17
C LEU A 202 0.75 12.94 21.48
N SER A 203 1.36 13.98 22.06
CA SER A 203 0.80 14.74 23.15
C SER A 203 -0.39 15.56 22.60
N THR A 204 -1.55 15.36 23.23
CA THR A 204 -2.79 16.16 23.18
C THR A 204 -3.50 16.29 21.84
#